data_AF-A0A257LGE9-F1
#
_entry.id   AF-A0A257LGE9-F1
#
_cell.length_a   1.000
_cell.length_b   1.000
_cell.length_c   1.000
_cell.angle_alpha   90.00
_cell.angle_beta   90.00
_cell.angle_gamma   90.00
#
_symmetry.space_group_name_H-M   'P 1'
#
loop_
_entity.id
_entity.type
_entity.pdbx_description
1 polymer ?
#
loop_
_entity_poly.entity_id
_entity_poly.type
_entity_poly.pdbx_seq_one_letter_code
_entity_poly.pdbx_strand_id
1 'polypeptide(L)'
;MNEVGLDCRYCHSNVDKSAHSNVPTSQTCMNCHSIIKTNSPLLAPVRESYATGESVPWVWIHKTPDYAYFNHSAHVNRGVSCVECHGKINEMDVVSHQQPLSMAFCLECHRNPETRVRDPKDVYNLNSSTIADKSGVEAGLKFVHNWNIKPPQSCSGCHR
;
A
#
# COMPACT_ATOMS: atom_id res chain seq x y z
N MET A 1 5.34 -10.45 -8.12
CA MET A 1 4.31 -9.73 -8.93
C MET A 1 4.75 -9.44 -10.37
N ASN A 2 6.03 -9.15 -10.61
CA ASN A 2 6.52 -8.79 -11.95
C ASN A 2 6.27 -9.87 -13.02
N GLU A 3 6.24 -11.15 -12.65
CA GLU A 3 6.06 -12.26 -13.60
C GLU A 3 4.61 -12.43 -14.07
N VAL A 4 3.63 -12.04 -13.25
CA VAL A 4 2.18 -12.24 -13.55
C VAL A 4 1.51 -10.92 -13.96
N GLY A 5 2.16 -9.77 -13.75
CA GLY A 5 1.65 -8.46 -14.19
C GLY A 5 0.39 -7.98 -13.45
N LEU A 6 0.13 -8.49 -12.25
CA LEU A 6 -1.04 -8.13 -11.46
C LEU A 6 -0.90 -6.73 -10.84
N ASP A 7 -1.92 -5.91 -11.03
CA ASP A 7 -2.07 -4.63 -10.33
C ASP A 7 -2.38 -4.86 -8.84
N CYS A 8 -1.83 -4.02 -7.97
CA CYS A 8 -2.02 -4.10 -6.52
C CYS A 8 -3.49 -4.16 -6.10
N ARG A 9 -4.36 -3.43 -6.81
CA ARG A 9 -5.79 -3.29 -6.52
C ARG A 9 -6.60 -4.53 -6.85
N TYR A 10 -6.05 -5.49 -7.61
CA TYR A 10 -6.73 -6.75 -7.88
C TYR A 10 -7.05 -7.49 -6.56
N CYS A 11 -6.08 -7.48 -5.64
CA CYS A 11 -6.24 -8.05 -4.30
C CYS A 11 -6.62 -6.99 -3.27
N HIS A 12 -6.01 -5.81 -3.33
CA HIS A 12 -6.20 -4.70 -2.38
C HIS A 12 -7.20 -3.66 -2.92
N SER A 13 -8.42 -4.12 -3.16
CA SER A 13 -9.44 -3.40 -3.95
C SER A 13 -9.95 -2.09 -3.35
N ASN A 14 -9.76 -1.86 -2.04
CA ASN A 14 -10.25 -0.66 -1.36
C ASN A 14 -9.16 0.37 -1.03
N VAL A 15 -7.92 0.16 -1.47
CA VAL A 15 -6.77 0.99 -1.09
C VAL A 15 -6.93 2.48 -1.48
N ASP A 16 -7.67 2.77 -2.55
CA ASP A 16 -7.94 4.11 -3.09
C ASP A 16 -9.26 4.72 -2.58
N LYS A 17 -10.07 3.95 -1.84
CA LYS A 17 -11.41 4.38 -1.41
C LYS A 17 -11.57 4.41 0.11
N SER A 18 -10.87 3.53 0.82
CA SER A 18 -11.00 3.33 2.25
C SER A 18 -9.74 3.73 3.00
N ALA A 19 -9.92 3.98 4.29
CA ALA A 19 -8.82 4.15 5.22
C ALA A 19 -8.02 2.86 5.42
N HIS A 20 -8.70 1.72 5.36
CA HIS A 20 -8.10 0.39 5.49
C HIS A 20 -7.99 -0.29 4.12
N SER A 21 -6.78 -0.74 3.77
CA SER A 21 -6.55 -1.60 2.62
C SER A 21 -6.82 -3.05 3.00
N ASN A 22 -7.82 -3.65 2.36
CA ASN A 22 -8.23 -5.02 2.65
C ASN A 22 -7.16 -6.03 2.22
N VAL A 23 -7.02 -7.12 2.96
CA VAL A 23 -6.40 -8.35 2.46
C VAL A 23 -7.48 -9.15 1.70
N PRO A 24 -7.15 -9.76 0.55
CA PRO A 24 -8.14 -10.47 -0.25
C PRO A 24 -8.75 -11.66 0.50
N THR A 25 -10.02 -11.92 0.20
CA THR A 25 -10.69 -13.17 0.61
C THR A 25 -10.12 -14.37 -0.14
N SER A 26 -10.35 -15.58 0.36
CA SER A 26 -9.97 -16.83 -0.32
C SER A 26 -10.56 -16.95 -1.72
N GLN A 27 -11.74 -16.36 -1.99
CA GLN A 27 -12.35 -16.30 -3.32
C GLN A 27 -11.41 -15.70 -4.36
N THR A 28 -10.73 -14.58 -4.04
CA THR A 28 -9.79 -13.93 -4.97
C THR A 28 -8.66 -14.87 -5.38
N CYS A 29 -8.16 -15.67 -4.43
CA CYS A 29 -7.14 -16.68 -4.69
C CYS A 29 -7.69 -17.81 -5.57
N MET A 30 -8.92 -18.27 -5.28
CA MET A 30 -9.55 -19.40 -5.95
C MET A 30 -10.05 -19.09 -7.36
N ASN A 31 -10.15 -17.82 -7.75
CA ASN A 31 -10.39 -17.41 -9.13
C ASN A 31 -9.38 -18.03 -10.12
N CYS A 32 -8.15 -18.30 -9.66
CA CYS A 32 -7.12 -18.97 -10.47
C CYS A 32 -6.72 -20.33 -9.89
N HIS A 33 -6.63 -20.44 -8.56
CA HIS A 33 -6.14 -21.67 -7.90
C HIS A 33 -7.15 -22.83 -7.87
N SER A 34 -8.33 -22.63 -8.44
CA SER A 34 -9.25 -23.73 -8.81
C SER A 34 -8.72 -24.59 -9.96
N ILE A 35 -7.80 -24.07 -10.79
CA ILE A 35 -7.21 -24.79 -11.93
C ILE A 35 -5.66 -24.79 -11.92
N ILE A 36 -5.03 -23.84 -11.21
CA ILE A 36 -3.57 -23.71 -11.13
C ILE A 36 -3.05 -24.20 -9.79
N LYS A 37 -2.09 -25.14 -9.82
CA LYS A 37 -1.44 -25.71 -8.61
C LYS A 37 -2.46 -26.24 -7.58
N THR A 38 -3.58 -26.78 -8.05
CA THR A 38 -4.74 -27.19 -7.24
C THR A 38 -4.37 -28.09 -6.04
N ASN A 39 -3.41 -29.00 -6.22
CA ASN A 39 -2.99 -29.98 -5.22
C ASN A 39 -1.78 -29.53 -4.37
N SER A 40 -1.32 -28.28 -4.50
CA SER A 40 -0.20 -27.77 -3.71
C SER A 40 -0.54 -27.81 -2.20
N PRO A 41 0.33 -28.35 -1.33
CA PRO A 41 0.11 -28.33 0.11
C PRO A 41 0.12 -26.90 0.66
N LEU A 42 0.85 -25.97 0.04
CA LEU A 42 0.91 -24.57 0.45
C LEU A 42 -0.43 -23.83 0.32
N LEU A 43 -1.32 -24.32 -0.54
CA LEU A 43 -2.65 -23.74 -0.74
C LEU A 43 -3.73 -24.39 0.15
N ALA A 44 -3.37 -25.35 1.01
CA ALA A 44 -4.34 -26.01 1.89
C ALA A 44 -5.14 -25.01 2.76
N PRO A 45 -4.53 -24.00 3.42
CA PRO A 45 -5.28 -23.04 4.22
C PRO A 45 -6.26 -22.18 3.40
N VAL A 46 -5.90 -21.88 2.15
CA VAL A 46 -6.76 -21.09 1.24
C VAL A 46 -7.95 -21.93 0.77
N ARG A 47 -7.73 -23.21 0.42
CA ARG A 47 -8.80 -24.13 0.02
C ARG A 47 -9.76 -24.42 1.16
N GLU A 48 -9.24 -24.60 2.37
CA GLU A 48 -10.05 -24.79 3.57
C GLU A 48 -10.92 -23.56 3.84
N SER A 49 -10.30 -22.37 3.88
CA SER A 49 -11.02 -21.09 4.00
C SER A 49 -12.12 -20.92 2.94
N TYR A 50 -11.86 -21.34 1.69
CA TYR A 50 -12.85 -21.29 0.62
C TYR A 50 -14.02 -22.25 0.82
N ALA A 51 -13.76 -23.46 1.35
CA ALA A 51 -14.78 -24.48 1.56
C ALA A 51 -15.65 -24.21 2.80
N THR A 52 -15.05 -23.69 3.88
CA THR A 52 -15.75 -23.45 5.16
C THR A 52 -16.35 -22.05 5.26
N GLY A 53 -15.82 -21.09 4.50
CA GLY A 53 -16.16 -19.67 4.64
C GLY A 53 -15.40 -18.97 5.77
N GLU A 54 -14.58 -19.68 6.53
CA GLU A 54 -13.69 -19.08 7.53
C GLU A 54 -12.58 -18.28 6.86
N SER A 55 -12.04 -17.26 7.54
CA SER A 55 -10.97 -16.43 6.97
C SER A 55 -9.62 -17.15 7.01
N VAL A 56 -8.80 -16.95 5.96
CA VAL A 56 -7.40 -17.38 5.99
C VAL A 56 -6.70 -16.71 7.20
N PRO A 57 -5.95 -17.46 8.03
CA PRO A 57 -5.32 -16.95 9.24
C PRO A 57 -4.06 -16.10 8.93
N TRP A 58 -4.26 -14.95 8.30
CA TRP A 58 -3.18 -14.04 7.94
C TRP A 58 -2.49 -13.45 9.17
N VAL A 59 -1.16 -13.40 9.11
CA VAL A 59 -0.35 -12.61 10.05
C VAL A 59 -0.18 -11.20 9.48
N TRP A 60 -0.70 -10.21 10.19
CA TRP A 60 -0.61 -8.81 9.82
C TRP A 60 0.71 -8.22 10.30
N ILE A 61 1.57 -7.81 9.37
CA ILE A 61 2.87 -7.24 9.74
C ILE A 61 2.80 -5.70 9.87
N HIS A 62 2.13 -5.02 8.94
CA HIS A 62 2.00 -3.55 8.98
C HIS A 62 0.72 -3.17 9.72
N LYS A 63 0.81 -2.97 11.03
CA LYS A 63 -0.30 -2.50 11.86
C LYS A 63 0.13 -1.29 12.68
N THR A 64 -0.51 -0.15 12.45
CA THR A 64 -0.36 1.01 13.36
C THR A 64 -1.05 0.70 14.68
N PRO A 65 -0.55 1.25 15.80
CA PRO A 65 -1.25 1.12 17.09
C PRO A 65 -2.69 1.64 16.99
N ASP A 66 -3.61 1.04 17.76
CA ASP A 66 -5.04 1.34 17.64
C ASP A 66 -5.40 2.81 18.01
N TYR A 67 -4.52 3.51 18.73
CA TYR A 67 -4.63 4.94 19.04
C TYR A 67 -4.10 5.88 17.94
N ALA A 68 -3.65 5.31 16.81
CA ALA A 68 -3.18 6.04 15.65
C ALA A 68 -3.99 5.63 14.41
N TYR A 69 -4.80 6.56 13.93
CA TYR A 69 -5.61 6.42 12.74
C TYR A 69 -4.78 6.69 11.48
N PHE A 70 -4.78 5.73 10.56
CA PHE A 70 -4.18 5.84 9.24
C PHE A 70 -5.24 5.69 8.14
N ASN A 71 -5.08 6.41 7.03
CA ASN A 71 -6.02 6.36 5.91
C ASN A 71 -5.30 6.15 4.56
N HIS A 72 -5.38 4.95 3.99
CA HIS A 72 -4.77 4.62 2.70
C HIS A 72 -5.21 5.55 1.56
N SER A 73 -6.52 5.75 1.39
CA SER A 73 -7.06 6.57 0.29
C SER A 73 -6.60 8.02 0.35
N ALA A 74 -6.35 8.56 1.55
CA ALA A 74 -5.82 9.91 1.71
C ALA A 74 -4.39 10.08 1.14
N HIS A 75 -3.60 9.01 1.11
CA HIS A 75 -2.21 9.05 0.63
C HIS A 75 -2.13 8.68 -0.85
N VAL A 76 -2.74 7.56 -1.23
CA VAL A 76 -2.73 7.02 -2.60
C VAL A 76 -3.32 8.02 -3.59
N ASN A 77 -4.45 8.65 -3.25
CA ASN A 77 -5.08 9.67 -4.10
C ASN A 77 -4.30 10.99 -4.17
N ARG A 78 -3.22 11.14 -3.40
CA ARG A 78 -2.34 12.31 -3.37
C ARG A 78 -0.95 12.02 -3.94
N GLY A 79 -0.79 10.93 -4.68
CA GLY A 79 0.45 10.62 -5.39
C GLY A 79 1.49 9.90 -4.53
N VAL A 80 1.13 9.39 -3.36
CA VAL A 80 2.06 8.60 -2.53
C VAL A 80 1.97 7.13 -2.93
N SER A 81 3.07 6.59 -3.47
CA SER A 81 3.14 5.19 -3.93
C SER A 81 3.33 4.22 -2.77
N CYS A 82 2.88 2.98 -2.97
CA CYS A 82 3.07 1.87 -2.04
C CYS A 82 4.55 1.68 -1.66
N VAL A 83 5.48 1.96 -2.58
CA VAL A 83 6.93 1.76 -2.39
C VAL A 83 7.49 2.65 -1.27
N GLU A 84 6.89 3.82 -1.02
CA GLU A 84 7.37 4.73 0.03
C GLU A 84 7.19 4.15 1.42
N CYS A 85 6.16 3.31 1.64
CA CYS A 85 5.84 2.76 2.96
C CYS A 85 6.14 1.25 3.05
N HIS A 86 5.83 0.49 2.00
CA HIS A 86 5.95 -0.97 1.97
C HIS A 86 7.20 -1.47 1.25
N GLY A 87 7.99 -0.58 0.63
CA GLY A 87 9.13 -0.95 -0.18
C GLY A 87 8.75 -1.68 -1.47
N LYS A 88 9.74 -2.34 -2.09
CA LYS A 88 9.59 -3.08 -3.35
C LYS A 88 8.90 -4.43 -3.14
N ILE A 89 7.62 -4.41 -2.77
CA ILE A 89 6.80 -5.61 -2.53
C ILE A 89 6.80 -6.57 -3.72
N ASN A 90 6.94 -6.05 -4.94
CA ASN A 90 7.02 -6.85 -6.16
C ASN A 90 8.25 -7.77 -6.23
N GLU A 91 9.28 -7.50 -5.45
CA GLU A 91 10.56 -8.22 -5.33
C GLU A 91 10.68 -9.01 -4.01
N MET A 92 9.65 -8.99 -3.16
CA MET A 92 9.63 -9.71 -1.89
C MET A 92 8.96 -11.08 -2.03
N ASP A 93 9.66 -12.15 -1.67
CA ASP A 93 9.06 -13.49 -1.55
C ASP A 93 8.12 -13.60 -0.35
N VAL A 94 8.51 -12.95 0.76
CA VAL A 94 7.72 -12.80 1.97
C VAL A 94 7.76 -11.33 2.38
N VAL A 95 6.58 -10.76 2.65
CA VAL A 95 6.47 -9.34 3.01
C VAL A 95 7.23 -9.08 4.31
N SER A 96 8.03 -8.01 4.32
CA SER A 96 8.81 -7.56 5.48
C SER A 96 8.72 -6.04 5.66
N HIS A 97 9.06 -5.56 6.85
CA HIS A 97 9.18 -4.12 7.11
C HIS A 97 10.45 -3.58 6.46
N GLN A 98 10.29 -2.83 5.37
CA GLN A 98 11.39 -2.03 4.78
C GLN A 98 11.48 -0.63 5.39
N GLN A 99 10.35 -0.12 5.90
CA GLN A 99 10.27 1.16 6.58
C GLN A 99 9.87 0.95 8.04
N PRO A 100 10.32 1.84 8.95
CA PRO A 100 10.00 1.70 10.37
C PRO A 100 8.53 2.00 10.69
N LEU A 101 7.82 2.74 9.83
CA LEU A 101 6.44 3.20 10.04
C LEU A 101 6.20 3.85 11.41
N SER A 102 7.24 4.51 11.94
CA SER A 102 7.19 5.24 13.19
C SER A 102 6.56 6.62 12.98
N MET A 103 6.13 7.26 14.07
CA MET A 103 5.65 8.64 14.03
C MET A 103 6.67 9.60 13.38
N ALA A 104 7.96 9.42 13.67
CA ALA A 104 9.03 10.23 13.11
C ALA A 104 9.09 10.10 11.58
N PHE A 105 9.00 8.87 11.07
CA PHE A 105 8.96 8.59 9.63
C PHE A 105 7.74 9.26 8.96
N CYS A 106 6.55 9.12 9.55
CA CYS A 106 5.35 9.77 9.02
C CYS A 106 5.48 11.30 9.00
N LEU A 107 5.99 11.89 10.08
CA LEU A 107 6.15 13.35 10.20
C LEU A 107 7.23 13.91 9.27
N GLU A 108 8.30 13.16 9.01
CA GLU A 108 9.33 13.56 8.03
C GLU A 108 8.71 13.75 6.64
N CYS A 109 7.89 12.80 6.20
CA CYS A 109 7.14 12.89 4.95
C CYS A 109 6.09 14.01 5.00
N HIS A 110 5.34 14.15 6.09
CA HIS A 110 4.34 15.22 6.22
C HIS A 110 4.95 16.63 6.24
N ARG A 111 6.23 16.76 6.63
CA ARG A 111 6.98 18.02 6.59
C ARG A 111 7.57 18.33 5.21
N ASN A 112 7.94 17.30 4.45
CA ASN A 112 8.59 17.43 3.14
C ASN A 112 7.91 16.54 2.07
N PRO A 113 6.59 16.70 1.83
CA PRO A 113 5.83 15.79 0.95
C PRO A 113 6.32 15.81 -0.50
N GLU A 114 6.93 16.91 -0.96
CA GLU A 114 7.46 17.08 -2.31
C GLU A 114 8.51 16.02 -2.69
N THR A 115 9.19 15.45 -1.69
CA THR A 115 10.21 14.41 -1.87
C THR A 115 9.63 13.01 -2.09
N ARG A 116 8.31 12.83 -1.93
CA ARG A 116 7.65 11.50 -1.91
C ARG A 116 6.52 11.34 -2.92
N VAL A 117 6.04 12.45 -3.46
CA VAL A 117 4.92 12.48 -4.41
C VAL A 117 5.34 12.05 -5.82
N ARG A 118 4.42 11.37 -6.49
CA ARG A 118 4.50 10.92 -7.89
C ARG A 118 3.31 11.43 -8.68
N ASP A 119 3.40 11.31 -10.01
CA ASP A 119 2.21 11.44 -10.86
C ASP A 119 1.16 10.42 -10.38
N PRO A 120 -0.10 10.83 -10.14
CA PRO A 120 -1.16 9.93 -9.68
C PRO A 120 -1.33 8.66 -10.51
N LYS A 121 -1.04 8.71 -11.82
CA LYS A 121 -1.11 7.53 -12.69
C LYS A 121 -0.04 6.48 -12.38
N ASP A 122 1.07 6.90 -11.76
CA ASP A 122 2.24 6.08 -11.49
C ASP A 122 2.27 5.56 -10.04
N VAL A 123 1.26 5.87 -9.23
CA VAL A 123 1.17 5.48 -7.80
C VAL A 123 1.33 3.98 -7.57
N TYR A 124 0.78 3.14 -8.46
CA TYR A 124 0.88 1.68 -8.37
C TYR A 124 2.11 1.11 -9.13
N ASN A 125 2.85 1.95 -9.84
CA ASN A 125 4.08 1.56 -10.50
C ASN A 125 5.25 1.71 -9.51
N LEU A 126 5.65 0.60 -8.89
CA LEU A 126 6.72 0.61 -7.89
C LEU A 126 8.10 1.00 -8.46
N ASN A 127 8.27 1.02 -9.79
CA ASN A 127 9.50 1.43 -10.46
C ASN A 127 9.51 2.91 -10.87
N SER A 128 8.42 3.64 -10.62
CA SER A 128 8.36 5.06 -10.94
C SER A 128 9.14 5.91 -9.94
N SER A 129 9.85 6.91 -10.47
CA SER A 129 10.55 7.92 -9.69
C SER A 129 9.58 8.97 -9.16
N THR A 130 9.95 9.63 -8.05
CA THR A 130 9.20 10.79 -7.55
C THR A 130 9.27 11.95 -8.54
N ILE A 131 8.36 12.92 -8.40
CA ILE A 131 8.39 14.14 -9.22
C ILE A 131 9.69 14.91 -8.96
N ALA A 132 10.13 14.96 -7.70
CA ALA A 132 11.37 15.62 -7.31
C ALA A 132 12.61 14.96 -7.96
N ASP A 133 12.69 13.64 -7.95
CA ASP A 133 13.82 12.92 -8.58
C ASP A 133 13.84 13.10 -10.10
N LYS A 134 12.65 13.11 -10.73
CA LYS A 134 12.53 13.19 -12.18
C LYS A 134 12.71 14.61 -12.73
N SER A 135 12.30 15.62 -11.99
CA SER A 135 12.12 16.99 -12.52
C SER A 135 12.60 18.09 -11.57
N GLY A 136 13.28 17.74 -10.48
CA GLY A 136 13.80 18.66 -9.48
C GLY A 136 12.81 18.97 -8.37
N VAL A 137 13.34 19.37 -7.22
CA VAL A 137 12.56 19.66 -6.00
C VAL A 137 11.51 20.76 -6.25
N GLU A 138 11.83 21.77 -7.07
CA GLU A 138 10.89 22.83 -7.43
C GLU A 138 9.65 22.30 -8.16
N ALA A 139 9.79 21.24 -8.97
CA ALA A 139 8.66 20.59 -9.62
C ALA A 139 7.78 19.85 -8.59
N GLY A 140 8.40 19.17 -7.61
CA GLY A 140 7.70 18.55 -6.49
C GLY A 140 6.92 19.57 -5.65
N LEU A 141 7.55 20.70 -5.32
CA LEU A 141 6.91 21.80 -4.58
C LEU A 141 5.74 22.40 -5.36
N LYS A 142 5.91 22.64 -6.67
CA LYS A 142 4.82 23.10 -7.55
C LYS A 142 3.66 22.10 -7.59
N PHE A 143 3.96 20.81 -7.64
CA PHE A 143 2.92 19.77 -7.61
C PHE A 143 2.15 19.79 -6.30
N VAL A 144 2.85 19.77 -5.16
CA VAL A 144 2.26 19.85 -3.81
C VAL A 144 1.35 21.08 -3.69
N HIS A 145 1.81 22.24 -4.16
CA HIS A 145 1.04 23.47 -4.18
C HIS A 145 -0.22 23.35 -5.06
N ASN A 146 -0.07 22.95 -6.33
CA ASN A 146 -1.16 22.90 -7.30
C ASN A 146 -2.21 21.83 -6.96
N TRP A 147 -1.80 20.74 -6.34
CA TRP A 147 -2.69 19.69 -5.84
C TRP A 147 -3.23 19.98 -4.43
N ASN A 148 -2.85 21.09 -3.80
CA ASN A 148 -3.28 21.46 -2.44
C ASN A 148 -3.03 20.31 -1.42
N ILE A 149 -1.84 19.71 -1.48
CA ILE A 149 -1.43 18.65 -0.57
C ILE A 149 -0.98 19.31 0.74
N LYS A 150 -1.76 19.13 1.79
CA LYS A 150 -1.54 19.72 3.13
C LYS A 150 -1.58 18.62 4.19
N PRO A 151 -0.50 17.83 4.35
CA PRO A 151 -0.47 16.77 5.34
C PRO A 151 -0.57 17.35 6.75
N PRO A 152 -1.34 16.74 7.67
CA PRO A 152 -1.46 17.24 9.03
C PRO A 152 -0.17 17.01 9.81
N GLN A 153 0.26 18.00 10.59
CA GLN A 153 1.44 17.89 11.46
C GLN A 153 1.10 17.97 12.96
N SER A 154 -0.18 18.17 13.30
CA SER A 154 -0.69 18.18 14.66
C SER A 154 -1.10 16.78 15.13
N CYS A 155 -1.18 16.58 16.45
CA CYS A 155 -1.61 15.32 17.05
C CYS A 155 -2.98 14.86 16.53
N SER A 156 -3.92 15.80 16.37
CA SER A 156 -5.29 15.55 15.88
C SER A 156 -5.36 15.02 14.44
N GLY A 157 -4.25 15.07 13.69
CA GLY A 157 -4.18 14.50 12.35
C GLY A 157 -4.32 12.97 12.33
N CYS A 158 -3.78 12.31 13.35
CA CYS A 158 -3.69 10.85 13.43
C CYS A 158 -4.18 10.30 14.77
N HIS A 159 -4.12 11.06 15.86
CA HIS A 159 -4.56 10.63 17.19
C HIS A 159 -5.97 11.15 17.44
N ARG A 160 -6.95 10.25 17.32
CA ARG A 160 -8.38 10.55 17.48
C ARG A 160 -9.14 9.33 17.96
#